data_AF-A0A2I0VU33-F1
#
_entry.id   AF-A0A2I0VU33-F1
#
_cell.length_a   1.000
_cell.length_b   1.000
_cell.length_c   1.000
_cell.angle_alpha   90.00
_cell.angle_beta   90.00
_cell.angle_gamma   90.00
#
_symmetry.space_group_name_H-M   'P 1'
#
loop_
_entity.id
_entity.type
_entity.pdbx_description
1 polymer ?
#
loop_
_entity_poly.entity_id
_entity_poly.type
_entity_poly.pdbx_seq_one_letter_code
_entity_poly.pdbx_strand_id
1 'polypeptide(L)'
;MSSICPFSKSSAAGSCPMKFDNKTGQKTKDGSKNDEHKDSGTISPKCPFGYDSETFKLGPLSCMLCRALLYESSKCVPCFHKFCKVCISRFKDCPLCGADIEKIESDNDLQATVDKFIDGHARIKRFQVSADSKEVGHEQKNVIYGDVSMERGAFLVQQAMMAFNGKNVESAKSRLNICAEDIREQLKTQGNTPELCSQLGAVLGMLGDCCRTTGNSGSAVNYYEESADFLSKLPAKDLELVHTLSVSLNKIGDLRYYDGDLESAKTYYTRALDVRRDAIMERSNVSCQIVDFAVSLAKVADVDRSLGNEDAAIKGFQEAIDRLESLKLNSSDAALKQRRLSVLQFLHNQITDKQSSVPNTSV
;
A
#
# COMPACT_ATOMS: atom_id res chain seq x y z
N MET A 1 29.30 -7.12 -14.32
CA MET A 1 28.06 -6.34 -14.51
C MET A 1 27.00 -7.01 -13.66
N SER A 2 26.64 -6.43 -12.51
CA SER A 2 25.62 -6.99 -11.63
C SER A 2 24.27 -6.96 -12.35
N SER A 3 23.72 -8.13 -12.64
CA SER A 3 22.41 -8.33 -13.25
C SER A 3 21.37 -7.78 -12.27
N ILE A 4 20.94 -6.54 -12.49
CA ILE A 4 19.92 -5.88 -11.67
C ILE A 4 18.65 -6.72 -11.73
N CYS A 5 18.27 -7.27 -10.57
CA CYS A 5 17.09 -8.07 -10.40
C CYS A 5 15.83 -7.29 -10.84
N PRO A 6 15.02 -7.79 -11.81
CA PRO A 6 13.85 -7.09 -12.31
C PRO A 6 12.76 -6.90 -11.24
N PHE A 7 12.86 -7.61 -10.12
CA PHE A 7 11.95 -7.50 -8.97
C PHE A 7 12.04 -6.14 -8.25
N SER A 8 13.13 -5.38 -8.45
CA SER A 8 13.27 -4.01 -7.91
C SER A 8 12.32 -3.01 -8.57
N LYS A 9 12.09 -3.13 -9.89
CA LYS A 9 11.22 -2.23 -10.68
C LYS A 9 9.75 -2.68 -10.74
N SER A 10 9.45 -3.95 -10.45
CA SER A 10 8.07 -4.47 -10.45
C SER A 10 7.32 -4.28 -9.13
N SER A 11 7.86 -3.53 -8.17
CA SER A 11 7.12 -3.13 -6.96
C SER A 11 6.20 -1.92 -7.18
N ALA A 12 6.17 -1.36 -8.40
CA ALA A 12 5.14 -0.41 -8.82
C ALA A 12 3.90 -1.17 -9.32
N ALA A 13 2.81 -1.08 -8.54
CA ALA A 13 1.44 -1.40 -8.94
C ALA A 13 1.15 -2.86 -9.34
N GLY A 14 1.12 -3.76 -8.34
CA GLY A 14 0.31 -4.97 -8.40
C GLY A 14 -1.09 -4.70 -7.87
N SER A 15 -1.89 -3.87 -8.55
CA SER A 15 -3.31 -3.72 -8.22
C SER A 15 -4.08 -4.96 -8.71
N CYS A 16 -4.22 -5.96 -7.85
CA CYS A 16 -5.43 -6.78 -7.91
C CYS A 16 -6.63 -5.86 -7.62
N PRO A 17 -7.74 -5.98 -8.35
CA PRO A 17 -8.87 -5.07 -8.18
C PRO A 17 -9.42 -5.21 -6.76
N MET A 18 -9.39 -4.09 -6.03
CA MET A 18 -10.09 -3.92 -4.75
C MET A 18 -11.57 -4.28 -4.96
N LYS A 19 -11.98 -5.49 -4.56
CA LYS A 19 -13.38 -5.81 -4.31
C LYS A 19 -13.56 -5.84 -2.80
N PHE A 20 -14.03 -4.72 -2.25
CA PHE A 20 -14.75 -4.74 -0.99
C PHE A 20 -16.07 -5.47 -1.24
N ASP A 21 -16.07 -6.80 -1.08
CA ASP A 21 -17.30 -7.60 -1.14
C ASP A 21 -18.12 -7.33 0.12
N ASN A 22 -18.98 -6.32 0.05
CA ASN A 22 -20.10 -6.17 0.95
C ASN A 22 -21.14 -7.23 0.57
N LYS A 23 -21.11 -8.39 1.24
CA LYS A 23 -22.05 -9.49 1.00
C LYS A 23 -23.47 -9.10 1.44
N THR A 24 -24.30 -8.70 0.49
CA THR A 24 -25.74 -9.00 0.50
C THR A 24 -26.15 -9.45 -0.89
N GLY A 25 -26.32 -10.76 -1.05
CA GLY A 25 -26.82 -11.34 -2.29
C GLY A 25 -28.32 -11.14 -2.43
N GLN A 26 -28.80 -10.82 -3.64
CA GLN A 26 -29.76 -11.66 -4.36
C GLN A 26 -30.02 -11.18 -5.79
N LYS A 27 -29.71 -12.09 -6.73
CA LYS A 27 -30.34 -12.44 -8.01
C LYS A 27 -30.95 -11.34 -8.91
N THR A 28 -30.35 -11.23 -10.09
CA THR A 28 -30.88 -10.69 -11.34
C THR A 28 -32.16 -11.37 -11.83
N LYS A 29 -33.14 -10.58 -12.29
CA LYS A 29 -34.00 -10.91 -13.44
C LYS A 29 -34.37 -9.64 -14.22
N ASP A 30 -34.35 -9.84 -15.54
CA ASP A 30 -34.56 -8.91 -16.65
C ASP A 30 -36.00 -8.35 -16.71
N GLY A 31 -36.19 -7.16 -17.29
CA GLY A 31 -37.51 -6.65 -17.68
C GLY A 31 -37.68 -5.12 -17.66
N SER A 32 -37.78 -4.52 -18.86
CA SER A 32 -38.17 -3.12 -19.08
C SER A 32 -39.58 -2.78 -18.57
N LYS A 33 -39.76 -1.60 -17.94
CA LYS A 33 -40.88 -0.65 -18.15
C LYS A 33 -40.77 0.60 -17.25
N ASN A 34 -41.37 1.69 -17.75
CA ASN A 34 -41.38 3.07 -17.27
C ASN A 34 -42.01 3.32 -15.89
N ASP A 35 -41.66 4.51 -15.36
CA ASP A 35 -42.33 5.39 -14.40
C ASP A 35 -42.56 4.88 -12.96
N GLU A 36 -41.90 5.53 -12.00
CA GLU A 36 -42.51 6.45 -11.02
C GLU A 36 -41.54 6.71 -9.85
N HIS A 37 -41.45 7.98 -9.45
CA HIS A 37 -40.69 8.46 -8.29
C HIS A 37 -41.02 7.68 -7.01
N LYS A 38 -40.00 7.08 -6.38
CA LYS A 38 -39.98 6.86 -4.92
C LYS A 38 -38.57 7.07 -4.38
N ASP A 39 -38.45 8.18 -3.67
CA ASP A 39 -37.28 8.67 -2.97
C ASP A 39 -36.97 7.74 -1.78
N SER A 40 -35.87 6.99 -1.84
CA SER A 40 -35.23 6.39 -0.67
C SER A 40 -33.79 6.90 -0.59
N GLY A 41 -33.67 8.18 -0.23
CA GLY A 41 -32.42 8.91 -0.13
C GLY A 41 -31.53 8.45 1.03
N THR A 42 -30.65 7.50 0.77
CA THR A 42 -29.38 7.40 1.51
C THR A 42 -28.36 8.26 0.77
N ILE A 43 -28.42 9.58 0.98
CA ILE A 43 -27.42 10.51 0.44
C ILE A 43 -26.13 10.26 1.24
N SER A 44 -25.08 9.75 0.58
CA SER A 44 -23.73 9.69 1.15
C SER A 44 -23.32 11.09 1.62
N PRO A 45 -22.76 11.25 2.84
CA PRO A 45 -22.43 12.57 3.36
C PRO A 45 -21.34 13.21 2.50
N LYS A 46 -21.74 14.11 1.60
CA LYS A 46 -20.81 14.88 0.76
C LYS A 46 -20.02 15.84 1.64
N CYS A 47 -18.69 15.79 1.53
CA CYS A 47 -17.82 16.77 2.16
C CYS A 47 -18.09 18.15 1.52
N PRO A 48 -18.33 19.22 2.31
CA PRO A 48 -18.58 20.57 1.76
C PRO A 48 -17.40 21.12 0.95
N PHE A 49 -16.21 20.51 1.07
CA PHE A 49 -15.01 20.86 0.31
C PHE A 49 -14.77 19.93 -0.90
N GLY A 50 -15.70 19.03 -1.23
CA GLY A 50 -15.64 18.19 -2.43
C GLY A 50 -14.71 16.96 -2.34
N TYR A 51 -14.28 16.59 -1.13
CA TYR A 51 -13.52 15.37 -0.88
C TYR A 51 -14.50 14.21 -0.62
N ASP A 52 -15.12 13.68 -1.67
CA ASP A 52 -15.89 12.43 -1.62
C ASP A 52 -15.25 11.35 -2.52
N SER A 53 -15.60 10.08 -2.25
CA SER A 53 -15.07 8.91 -2.96
C SER A 53 -15.60 8.77 -4.40
N GLU A 54 -16.67 9.50 -4.76
CA GLU A 54 -17.40 9.33 -6.01
C GLU A 54 -17.05 10.39 -7.07
N THR A 55 -16.61 11.59 -6.65
CA THR A 55 -16.22 12.67 -7.56
C THR A 55 -14.91 13.31 -7.12
N PHE A 56 -13.79 12.86 -7.72
CA PHE A 56 -12.49 13.47 -7.45
C PHE A 56 -12.39 14.87 -8.07
N LYS A 57 -12.90 15.89 -7.37
CA LYS A 57 -12.58 17.29 -7.64
C LYS A 57 -11.47 17.68 -6.68
N LEU A 58 -10.38 18.24 -7.21
CA LEU A 58 -9.33 18.83 -6.38
C LEU A 58 -9.96 19.94 -5.54
N GLY A 59 -10.15 19.68 -4.25
CA GLY A 59 -10.66 20.67 -3.31
C GLY A 59 -9.65 21.80 -3.06
N PRO A 60 -10.07 22.91 -2.46
CA PRO A 60 -9.25 24.13 -2.30
C PRO A 60 -8.00 23.94 -1.43
N LEU A 61 -7.96 22.87 -0.63
CA LEU A 61 -6.84 22.51 0.24
C LEU A 61 -5.91 21.49 -0.42
N SER A 62 -6.10 21.17 -1.70
CA SER A 62 -5.32 20.16 -2.42
C SER A 62 -4.17 20.79 -3.20
N CYS A 63 -3.01 20.15 -3.19
CA CYS A 63 -1.93 20.48 -4.10
C CYS A 63 -2.21 19.83 -5.46
N MET A 64 -2.21 20.59 -6.56
CA MET A 64 -2.42 19.99 -7.90
C MET A 64 -1.29 19.05 -8.35
N LEU A 65 -0.08 19.19 -7.79
CA LEU A 65 1.11 18.44 -8.21
C LEU A 65 1.10 17.03 -7.63
N CYS A 66 0.93 16.89 -6.31
CA CYS A 66 0.81 15.58 -5.67
C CYS A 66 -0.63 15.11 -5.50
N ARG A 67 -1.61 15.95 -5.83
CA ARG A 67 -3.06 15.74 -5.71
C ARG A 67 -3.58 15.54 -4.28
N ALA A 68 -2.70 15.32 -3.31
CA ALA A 68 -3.06 15.24 -1.90
C ALA A 68 -3.35 16.62 -1.30
N LEU A 69 -3.87 16.64 -0.08
CA LEU A 69 -3.91 17.85 0.75
C LEU A 69 -2.53 18.51 0.82
N LEU A 70 -2.54 19.84 0.95
CA LEU A 70 -1.33 20.62 1.10
C LEU A 70 -0.55 20.18 2.35
N TYR A 71 0.77 20.24 2.26
CA TYR A 71 1.68 19.90 3.34
C TYR A 71 2.91 20.78 3.25
N GLU A 72 3.27 21.42 4.35
CA GLU A 72 4.15 22.59 4.34
C GLU A 72 3.70 23.59 3.27
N SER A 73 2.45 24.01 3.39
CA SER A 73 1.78 24.91 2.45
C SER A 73 2.67 26.11 2.15
N SER A 74 2.88 26.37 0.86
CA SER A 74 3.77 27.41 0.38
C SER A 74 3.16 28.14 -0.80
N LYS A 75 3.46 29.42 -0.93
CA LYS A 75 3.02 30.30 -2.02
C LYS A 75 4.19 30.75 -2.88
N CYS A 76 4.00 30.78 -4.18
CA CYS A 76 4.97 31.32 -5.13
C CYS A 76 4.95 32.86 -5.09
N VAL A 77 6.08 33.51 -5.34
CA VAL A 77 6.16 34.96 -5.55
C VAL A 77 6.66 35.21 -6.97
N PRO A 78 6.00 36.10 -7.76
CA PRO A 78 4.93 37.03 -7.37
C PRO A 78 3.49 36.52 -7.56
N CYS A 79 3.27 35.33 -8.14
CA CYS A 79 1.92 34.91 -8.54
C CYS A 79 1.00 34.38 -7.42
N PHE A 80 1.51 34.21 -6.19
CA PHE A 80 0.80 33.75 -4.98
C PHE A 80 0.10 32.39 -5.08
N HIS A 81 0.35 31.61 -6.13
CA HIS A 81 -0.17 30.26 -6.27
C HIS A 81 0.38 29.30 -5.20
N LYS A 82 -0.49 28.42 -4.70
CA LYS A 82 -0.27 27.62 -3.48
C LYS A 82 0.00 26.14 -3.81
N PHE A 83 1.02 25.59 -3.18
CA PHE A 83 1.47 24.20 -3.37
C PHE A 83 2.07 23.66 -2.07
N CYS A 84 2.35 22.34 -2.02
CA CYS A 84 3.25 21.83 -0.99
C CYS A 84 4.68 22.32 -1.27
N LYS A 85 5.43 22.70 -0.24
CA LYS A 85 6.83 23.16 -0.34
C LYS A 85 7.70 22.26 -1.21
N VAL A 86 7.70 20.96 -0.92
CA VAL A 86 8.50 19.95 -1.64
C VAL A 86 8.02 19.75 -3.10
N CYS A 87 6.75 19.98 -3.37
CA CYS A 87 6.22 19.84 -4.73
C CYS A 87 6.68 20.99 -5.61
N ILE A 88 6.56 22.23 -5.12
CA ILE A 88 6.89 23.42 -5.90
C ILE A 88 8.39 23.69 -6.01
N SER A 89 9.20 23.23 -5.05
CA SER A 89 10.66 23.39 -5.09
C SER A 89 11.36 22.71 -6.28
N ARG A 90 10.64 21.87 -7.04
CA ARG A 90 11.13 21.17 -8.22
C ARG A 90 11.05 22.01 -9.50
N PHE A 91 10.35 23.14 -9.44
CA PHE A 91 10.04 23.97 -10.58
C PHE A 91 10.70 25.35 -10.44
N LYS A 92 11.08 25.93 -11.57
CA LYS A 92 11.59 27.30 -11.65
C LYS A 92 10.49 28.30 -12.02
N ASP A 93 9.49 27.82 -12.76
CA ASP A 93 8.30 28.51 -13.20
C ASP A 93 7.06 27.91 -12.53
N CYS A 94 6.06 28.74 -12.27
CA CYS A 94 4.84 28.33 -11.59
C CYS A 94 4.01 27.40 -12.49
N PRO A 95 3.74 26.13 -12.09
CA PRO A 95 3.00 25.18 -12.93
C PRO A 95 1.56 25.57 -13.25
N LEU A 96 1.00 26.59 -12.56
CA LEU A 96 -0.35 27.09 -12.79
C LEU A 96 -0.43 28.21 -13.82
N CYS A 97 0.56 29.10 -13.86
CA CYS A 97 0.48 30.33 -14.66
C CYS A 97 1.70 30.59 -15.54
N GLY A 98 2.76 29.80 -15.41
CA GLY A 98 4.01 29.96 -16.16
C GLY A 98 4.90 31.12 -15.71
N ALA A 99 4.52 31.86 -14.66
CA ALA A 99 5.36 32.95 -14.12
C ALA A 99 6.60 32.40 -13.42
N ASP A 100 7.75 33.04 -13.60
CA ASP A 100 8.99 32.68 -12.89
C ASP A 100 8.81 32.80 -11.37
N ILE A 101 9.33 31.81 -10.64
CA ILE A 101 9.28 31.76 -9.18
C ILE A 101 10.52 32.46 -8.64
N GLU A 102 10.37 33.69 -8.18
CA GLU A 102 11.46 34.45 -7.56
C GLU A 102 11.83 33.87 -6.18
N LYS A 103 10.80 33.50 -5.41
CA LYS A 103 10.94 32.85 -4.10
C LYS A 103 9.70 32.05 -3.74
N ILE A 104 9.88 31.12 -2.80
CA ILE A 104 8.83 30.31 -2.21
C ILE A 104 8.69 30.73 -0.73
N GLU A 105 7.50 31.20 -0.35
CA GLU A 105 7.20 31.60 1.02
C GLU A 105 6.24 30.61 1.68
N SER A 106 6.45 30.31 2.97
CA SER A 106 5.51 29.50 3.75
C SER A 106 4.17 30.21 3.94
N ASP A 107 3.08 29.48 3.80
CA ASP A 107 1.71 29.92 4.08
C ASP A 107 1.18 29.18 5.32
N ASN A 108 1.55 29.69 6.50
CA ASN A 108 1.24 29.06 7.77
C ASN A 108 -0.26 29.08 8.10
N ASP A 109 -0.99 30.11 7.67
CA ASP A 109 -2.43 30.23 7.90
C ASP A 109 -3.21 29.18 7.09
N LEU A 110 -2.80 28.97 5.84
CA LEU A 110 -3.33 27.88 5.02
C LEU A 110 -2.97 26.53 5.61
N GLN A 111 -1.72 26.33 6.04
CA GLN A 111 -1.32 25.07 6.66
C GLN A 111 -2.16 24.77 7.90
N ALA A 112 -2.35 25.75 8.79
CA ALA A 112 -3.20 25.59 9.96
C ALA A 112 -4.67 25.26 9.61
N THR A 113 -5.16 25.77 8.48
CA THR A 113 -6.49 25.42 7.97
C THR A 113 -6.55 23.97 7.49
N VAL A 114 -5.51 23.49 6.80
CA VAL A 114 -5.38 22.10 6.37
C VAL A 114 -5.29 21.16 7.57
N ASP A 115 -4.50 21.53 8.59
CA ASP A 115 -4.33 20.71 9.80
C ASP A 115 -5.65 20.61 10.58
N LYS A 116 -6.36 21.73 10.76
CA LYS A 116 -7.72 21.73 11.35
C LYS A 116 -8.69 20.89 10.53
N PHE A 117 -8.55 20.86 9.21
CA PHE A 117 -9.38 20.02 8.35
C PHE A 117 -9.09 18.52 8.57
N ILE A 118 -7.81 18.14 8.66
CA ILE A 118 -7.39 16.76 8.97
C ILE A 118 -7.86 16.34 10.37
N ASP A 119 -7.76 17.22 11.35
CA ASP A 119 -8.28 17.00 12.70
C ASP A 119 -9.82 16.98 12.73
N GLY A 120 -10.46 17.77 11.88
CA GLY A 120 -11.91 17.78 11.71
C GLY A 120 -12.43 16.44 11.18
N HIS A 121 -11.69 15.79 10.28
CA HIS A 121 -11.98 14.42 9.83
C HIS A 121 -11.85 13.37 10.95
N ALA A 122 -11.21 13.69 12.08
CA ALA A 122 -11.28 12.87 13.30
C ALA A 122 -12.61 13.01 14.05
N ARG A 123 -13.35 14.11 13.84
CA ARG A 123 -14.48 14.54 14.68
C ARG A 123 -15.87 14.36 14.06
N ILE A 124 -15.99 13.93 12.80
CA ILE A 124 -17.30 13.84 12.13
C ILE A 124 -17.89 12.43 12.26
N LYS A 125 -18.80 12.24 13.21
CA LYS A 125 -19.83 11.19 13.12
C LYS A 125 -21.16 11.84 12.75
N ARG A 126 -21.75 11.48 11.62
CA ARG A 126 -23.15 11.82 11.31
C ARG A 126 -23.96 10.54 11.31
N PHE A 127 -25.05 10.50 12.09
CA PHE A 127 -26.10 9.51 11.90
C PHE A 127 -27.35 10.16 11.30
N GLN A 128 -27.97 9.41 10.39
CA GLN A 128 -29.31 9.61 9.87
C GLN A 128 -30.32 9.43 10.99
N VAL A 129 -31.27 10.37 11.10
CA VAL A 129 -32.42 10.25 11.98
C VAL A 129 -33.39 9.25 11.34
N SER A 130 -33.61 8.09 11.96
CA SER A 130 -34.76 7.26 11.66
C SER A 130 -36.01 7.96 12.17
N ALA A 131 -36.95 8.23 11.26
CA ALA A 131 -38.28 8.71 11.59
C ALA A 131 -39.00 7.64 12.44
N ASP A 132 -39.15 7.91 13.73
CA ASP A 132 -40.38 7.73 14.49
C ASP A 132 -40.14 7.96 15.97
N SER A 133 -40.52 9.14 16.45
CA SER A 133 -41.38 9.35 17.64
C SER A 133 -41.35 10.82 18.06
N LYS A 134 -42.55 11.35 18.29
CA LYS A 134 -42.81 12.68 18.83
C LYS A 134 -42.28 12.76 20.27
N GLU A 135 -41.58 13.83 20.63
CA GLU A 135 -41.91 14.70 21.77
C GLU A 135 -40.88 15.83 21.95
N VAL A 136 -41.38 16.94 22.48
CA VAL A 136 -40.69 18.23 22.68
C VAL A 136 -40.03 18.22 24.06
N GLY A 137 -38.74 18.54 24.13
CA GLY A 137 -38.03 18.72 25.41
C GLY A 137 -36.67 19.36 25.20
N HIS A 138 -36.47 20.55 25.79
CA HIS A 138 -35.26 21.35 25.71
C HIS A 138 -34.25 20.81 26.75
N GLU A 139 -33.41 19.85 26.39
CA GLU A 139 -32.35 19.35 27.27
C GLU A 139 -31.00 19.29 26.55
N GLN A 140 -29.96 19.78 27.25
CA GLN A 140 -28.56 19.74 26.87
C GLN A 140 -28.23 18.39 26.23
N LYS A 141 -27.94 18.38 24.92
CA LYS A 141 -27.50 17.16 24.23
C LYS A 141 -26.15 16.77 24.78
N ASN A 142 -26.14 15.87 25.76
CA ASN A 142 -24.95 15.16 26.19
C ASN A 142 -24.38 14.45 24.96
N VAL A 143 -23.23 14.94 24.50
CA VAL A 143 -22.45 14.35 23.42
C VAL A 143 -21.88 13.05 23.95
N ILE A 144 -22.50 11.93 23.59
CA ILE A 144 -21.97 10.59 23.86
C ILE A 144 -21.08 10.22 22.67
N TYR A 145 -19.80 10.02 22.96
CA TYR A 145 -18.73 9.73 22.01
C TYR A 145 -18.74 8.25 21.64
N GLY A 146 -18.83 7.92 20.36
CA GLY A 146 -18.62 6.56 19.87
C GLY A 146 -17.84 6.58 18.56
N ASP A 147 -17.17 5.48 18.24
CA ASP A 147 -16.05 5.29 17.28
C ASP A 147 -16.14 5.91 15.86
N VAL A 148 -15.41 7.02 15.64
CA VAL A 148 -15.21 7.73 14.36
C VAL A 148 -13.82 7.45 13.75
N SER A 149 -13.00 6.62 14.41
CA SER A 149 -11.56 6.52 14.14
C SER A 149 -11.21 5.86 12.80
N MET A 150 -12.08 4.97 12.31
CA MET A 150 -11.84 4.18 11.09
C MET A 150 -11.89 5.01 9.79
N GLU A 151 -12.74 6.04 9.72
CA GLU A 151 -12.85 6.89 8.53
C GLU A 151 -11.65 7.84 8.40
N ARG A 152 -11.12 8.35 9.51
CA ARG A 152 -9.91 9.18 9.53
C ARG A 152 -8.68 8.39 9.08
N GLY A 153 -8.51 7.16 9.57
CA GLY A 153 -7.38 6.30 9.19
C GLY A 153 -7.35 6.04 7.68
N ALA A 154 -8.48 5.59 7.11
CA ALA A 154 -8.60 5.36 5.67
C ALA A 154 -8.35 6.64 4.85
N PHE A 155 -8.90 7.78 5.30
CA PHE A 155 -8.66 9.08 4.67
C PHE A 155 -7.18 9.49 4.67
N LEU A 156 -6.50 9.35 5.81
CA LEU A 156 -5.07 9.66 5.93
C LEU A 156 -4.23 8.78 5.01
N VAL A 157 -4.52 7.48 4.95
CA VAL A 157 -3.87 6.53 4.05
C VAL A 157 -4.08 6.93 2.59
N GLN A 158 -5.31 7.27 2.19
CA GLN A 158 -5.59 7.73 0.82
C GLN A 158 -4.77 8.97 0.47
N GLN A 159 -4.76 9.98 1.35
CA GLN A 159 -3.97 11.20 1.15
C GLN A 159 -2.46 10.93 1.14
N ALA A 160 -1.99 9.97 1.93
CA ALA A 160 -0.60 9.54 1.93
C ALA A 160 -0.22 8.85 0.62
N MET A 161 -1.04 7.92 0.12
CA MET A 161 -0.81 7.25 -1.17
C MET A 161 -0.75 8.24 -2.33
N MET A 162 -1.64 9.23 -2.35
CA MET A 162 -1.62 10.30 -3.33
C MET A 162 -0.32 11.11 -3.26
N ALA A 163 0.07 11.53 -2.06
CA ALA A 163 1.31 12.27 -1.84
C ALA A 163 2.54 11.47 -2.27
N PHE A 164 2.59 10.18 -1.91
CA PHE A 164 3.66 9.26 -2.27
C PHE A 164 3.78 9.08 -3.79
N ASN A 165 2.65 8.87 -4.48
CA ASN A 165 2.59 8.79 -5.94
C ASN A 165 3.01 10.11 -6.61
N GLY A 166 2.65 11.24 -6.02
CA GLY A 166 3.13 12.59 -6.38
C GLY A 166 4.59 12.88 -6.01
N LYS A 167 5.33 11.86 -5.55
CA LYS A 167 6.71 11.92 -5.08
C LYS A 167 6.92 12.85 -3.88
N ASN A 168 5.87 13.28 -3.19
CA ASN A 168 5.97 14.05 -1.95
C ASN A 168 5.98 13.08 -0.76
N VAL A 169 7.13 12.44 -0.55
CA VAL A 169 7.30 11.38 0.45
C VAL A 169 7.18 11.92 1.87
N GLU A 170 7.64 13.14 2.14
CA GLU A 170 7.51 13.77 3.47
C GLU A 170 6.04 13.95 3.87
N SER A 171 5.22 14.41 2.92
CA SER A 171 3.78 14.57 3.12
C SER A 171 3.08 13.22 3.34
N ALA A 172 3.51 12.17 2.63
CA ALA A 172 3.01 10.82 2.84
C ALA A 172 3.39 10.28 4.23
N LYS A 173 4.67 10.39 4.59
CA LYS A 173 5.21 9.94 5.87
C LYS A 173 4.53 10.63 7.05
N SER A 174 4.32 11.95 6.97
CA SER A 174 3.62 12.71 8.01
C SER A 174 2.21 12.17 8.27
N ARG A 175 1.43 11.92 7.22
CA ARG A 175 0.05 11.41 7.36
C ARG A 175 0.00 9.98 7.87
N LEU A 176 0.90 9.13 7.41
CA LEU A 176 1.01 7.75 7.88
C LEU A 176 1.43 7.69 9.35
N ASN A 177 2.30 8.59 9.80
CA ASN A 177 2.65 8.68 11.23
C ASN A 177 1.43 9.05 12.07
N ILE A 178 0.63 10.04 11.66
CA ILE A 178 -0.63 10.38 12.36
C ILE A 178 -1.54 9.15 12.44
N CYS A 179 -1.72 8.45 11.32
CA CYS A 179 -2.55 7.25 11.27
C CYS A 179 -2.02 6.12 12.16
N ALA A 180 -0.70 5.89 12.18
CA ALA A 180 -0.07 4.89 13.02
C ALA A 180 -0.25 5.20 14.51
N GLU A 181 -0.08 6.47 14.92
CA GLU A 181 -0.29 6.91 16.29
C GLU A 181 -1.76 6.76 16.72
N ASP A 182 -2.71 7.14 15.87
CA ASP A 182 -4.14 6.96 16.12
C ASP A 182 -4.51 5.47 16.32
N ILE A 183 -3.90 4.57 15.55
CA ILE A 183 -4.12 3.12 15.69
C ILE A 183 -3.42 2.60 16.95
N ARG A 184 -2.21 3.05 17.25
CA ARG A 184 -1.48 2.67 18.49
C ARG A 184 -2.25 3.10 19.74
N GLU A 185 -2.89 4.27 19.72
CA GLU A 185 -3.71 4.71 20.84
C GLU A 185 -4.97 3.85 21.00
N GLN A 186 -5.62 3.47 19.90
CA GLN A 186 -6.73 2.51 19.93
C GLN A 186 -6.27 1.14 20.47
N LEU A 187 -5.10 0.66 20.09
CA LEU A 187 -4.54 -0.60 20.61
C LEU A 187 -4.32 -0.57 22.12
N LYS A 188 -3.93 0.58 22.71
CA LYS A 188 -3.81 0.71 24.17
C LYS A 188 -5.16 0.59 24.89
N THR A 189 -6.23 1.09 24.27
CA THR A 189 -7.57 1.11 24.89
C THR A 189 -8.36 -0.18 24.65
N GLN A 190 -8.26 -0.77 23.45
CA GLN A 190 -9.06 -1.91 23.00
C GLN A 190 -8.27 -3.23 22.99
N GLY A 191 -6.95 -3.18 23.16
CA GLY A 191 -6.06 -4.33 23.02
C GLY A 191 -5.76 -4.70 21.56
N ASN A 192 -4.99 -5.78 21.37
CA ASN A 192 -4.57 -6.27 20.06
C ASN A 192 -5.71 -7.00 19.34
N THR A 193 -6.64 -6.25 18.73
CA THR A 193 -7.66 -6.84 17.84
C THR A 193 -7.07 -7.18 16.47
N PRO A 194 -7.60 -8.21 15.77
CA PRO A 194 -7.12 -8.57 14.44
C PRO A 194 -7.16 -7.42 13.43
N GLU A 195 -8.21 -6.61 13.49
CA GLU A 195 -8.42 -5.48 12.60
C GLU A 195 -7.39 -4.37 12.83
N LEU A 196 -7.13 -4.00 14.09
CA LEU A 196 -6.15 -2.96 14.43
C LEU A 196 -4.72 -3.41 14.13
N CYS A 197 -4.38 -4.66 14.43
CA CYS A 197 -3.08 -5.25 14.08
C CYS A 197 -2.86 -5.26 12.56
N SER A 198 -3.89 -5.62 11.79
CA SER A 198 -3.83 -5.63 10.32
C SER A 198 -3.62 -4.21 9.77
N GLN A 199 -4.41 -3.25 10.24
CA GLN A 199 -4.29 -1.84 9.84
C GLN A 199 -2.94 -1.25 10.20
N LEU A 200 -2.48 -1.43 11.44
CA LEU A 200 -1.19 -0.93 11.87
C LEU A 200 -0.07 -1.58 11.04
N GLY A 201 -0.14 -2.90 10.84
CA GLY A 201 0.81 -3.62 10.00
C GLY A 201 0.92 -3.04 8.58
N ALA A 202 -0.22 -2.72 7.95
CA ALA A 202 -0.24 -2.10 6.63
C ALA A 202 0.34 -0.67 6.63
N VAL A 203 -0.05 0.16 7.61
CA VAL A 203 0.45 1.55 7.75
C VAL A 203 1.96 1.58 8.01
N LEU A 204 2.47 0.70 8.87
CA LEU A 204 3.90 0.54 9.12
C LEU A 204 4.64 0.09 7.86
N GLY A 205 4.08 -0.82 7.07
CA GLY A 205 4.64 -1.20 5.77
C GLY A 205 4.78 -0.01 4.82
N MET A 206 3.77 0.88 4.78
CA MET A 206 3.82 2.11 3.99
C MET A 206 4.84 3.14 4.53
N LEU A 207 5.01 3.23 5.86
CA LEU A 207 6.07 4.05 6.48
C LEU A 207 7.46 3.54 6.14
N GLY A 208 7.64 2.21 6.12
CA GLY A 208 8.84 1.56 5.64
C GLY A 208 9.14 1.94 4.18
N ASP A 209 8.12 1.94 3.31
CA ASP A 209 8.27 2.35 1.91
C ASP A 209 8.68 3.83 1.77
N CYS A 210 8.15 4.70 2.62
CA CYS A 210 8.57 6.10 2.67
C CYS A 210 10.04 6.22 3.06
N CYS A 211 10.47 5.55 4.13
CA CYS A 211 11.86 5.59 4.60
C CYS A 211 12.84 5.00 3.58
N ARG A 212 12.46 3.89 2.93
CA ARG A 212 13.24 3.29 1.85
C ARG A 212 13.42 4.25 0.68
N THR A 213 12.36 4.96 0.29
CA THR A 213 12.40 5.93 -0.83
C THR A 213 13.27 7.14 -0.52
N THR A 214 13.37 7.55 0.75
CA THR A 214 14.26 8.65 1.17
C THR A 214 15.68 8.21 1.50
N GLY A 215 16.02 6.91 1.30
CA GLY A 215 17.35 6.37 1.56
C GLY A 215 17.65 6.09 3.04
N ASN A 216 16.65 6.16 3.93
CA ASN A 216 16.79 5.80 5.33
C ASN A 216 16.49 4.30 5.51
N SER A 217 17.48 3.46 5.18
CA SER A 217 17.37 1.99 5.27
C SER A 217 17.12 1.52 6.70
N GLY A 218 17.79 2.09 7.70
CA GLY A 218 17.62 1.72 9.11
C GLY A 218 16.19 1.91 9.62
N SER A 219 15.59 3.07 9.39
CA SER A 219 14.17 3.28 9.75
C SER A 219 13.23 2.42 8.92
N ALA A 220 13.56 2.15 7.64
CA ALA A 220 12.74 1.28 6.81
C ALA A 220 12.69 -0.15 7.37
N VAL A 221 13.83 -0.72 7.76
CA VAL A 221 13.90 -2.04 8.41
C VAL A 221 13.05 -2.06 9.67
N ASN A 222 13.22 -1.08 10.57
CA ASN A 222 12.45 -1.04 11.82
C ASN A 222 10.93 -1.04 11.57
N TYR A 223 10.44 -0.24 10.63
CA TYR A 223 9.01 -0.21 10.30
C TYR A 223 8.51 -1.51 9.66
N TYR A 224 9.31 -2.15 8.79
CA TYR A 224 8.91 -3.44 8.21
C TYR A 224 8.96 -4.57 9.24
N GLU A 225 9.91 -4.57 10.19
CA GLU A 225 9.98 -5.54 11.28
C GLU A 225 8.76 -5.39 12.20
N GLU A 226 8.44 -4.16 12.61
CA GLU A 226 7.24 -3.90 13.41
C GLU A 226 5.95 -4.29 12.65
N SER A 227 5.88 -3.99 11.34
CA SER A 227 4.80 -4.45 10.47
C SER A 227 4.66 -5.97 10.48
N ALA A 228 5.77 -6.69 10.31
CA ALA A 228 5.78 -8.15 10.32
C ALA A 228 5.34 -8.72 11.68
N ASP A 229 5.77 -8.12 12.79
CA ASP A 229 5.42 -8.55 14.15
C ASP A 229 3.94 -8.39 14.48
N PHE A 230 3.27 -7.36 13.94
CA PHE A 230 1.82 -7.23 14.09
C PHE A 230 1.06 -8.21 13.19
N LEU A 231 1.49 -8.37 11.94
CA LEU A 231 0.83 -9.24 10.98
C LEU A 231 1.02 -10.72 11.29
N SER A 232 2.15 -11.13 11.87
CA SER A 232 2.42 -12.55 12.22
C SER A 232 1.57 -13.07 13.36
N LYS A 233 0.96 -12.18 14.16
CA LYS A 233 0.04 -12.55 15.26
C LYS A 233 -1.35 -12.90 14.76
N LEU A 234 -1.63 -12.63 13.49
CA LEU A 234 -2.93 -12.82 12.88
C LEU A 234 -3.01 -14.19 12.20
N PRO A 235 -4.19 -14.84 12.20
CA PRO A 235 -4.34 -16.12 11.54
C PRO A 235 -4.05 -15.99 10.05
N ALA A 236 -3.22 -16.87 9.50
CA ALA A 236 -2.81 -16.91 8.09
C ALA A 236 -3.93 -17.29 7.09
N LYS A 237 -5.19 -17.07 7.49
CA LYS A 237 -6.39 -17.37 6.70
C LYS A 237 -6.73 -16.27 5.70
N ASP A 238 -6.11 -15.10 5.75
CA ASP A 238 -6.37 -14.05 4.76
C ASP A 238 -5.23 -13.97 3.74
N LEU A 239 -5.58 -14.02 2.44
CA LEU A 239 -4.62 -13.91 1.35
C LEU A 239 -3.91 -12.55 1.36
N GLU A 240 -4.63 -11.49 1.72
CA GLU A 240 -4.07 -10.14 1.78
C GLU A 240 -3.05 -10.01 2.92
N LEU A 241 -3.35 -10.64 4.06
CA LEU A 241 -2.44 -10.68 5.20
C LEU A 241 -1.17 -11.45 4.88
N VAL A 242 -1.30 -12.66 4.32
CA VAL A 242 -0.17 -13.50 3.87
C VAL A 242 0.70 -12.73 2.88
N HIS A 243 0.07 -12.06 1.92
CA HIS A 243 0.78 -11.25 0.93
C HIS A 243 1.53 -10.09 1.61
N THR A 244 0.86 -9.31 2.46
CA THR A 244 1.44 -8.13 3.12
C THR A 244 2.60 -8.51 4.04
N LEU A 245 2.43 -9.54 4.88
CA LEU A 245 3.49 -10.04 5.76
C LEU A 245 4.70 -10.52 4.96
N SER A 246 4.49 -11.34 3.94
CA SER A 246 5.59 -11.84 3.09
C SER A 246 6.29 -10.70 2.33
N VAL A 247 5.56 -9.66 1.91
CA VAL A 247 6.14 -8.47 1.28
C VAL A 247 6.99 -7.67 2.26
N SER A 248 6.54 -7.45 3.49
CA SER A 248 7.35 -6.76 4.52
C SER A 248 8.66 -7.51 4.80
N LEU A 249 8.59 -8.84 5.00
CA LEU A 249 9.78 -9.68 5.19
C LEU A 249 10.73 -9.63 3.99
N ASN A 250 10.19 -9.73 2.77
CA ASN A 250 10.98 -9.62 1.55
C ASN A 250 11.65 -8.25 1.39
N LYS A 251 11.00 -7.16 1.80
CA LYS A 251 11.59 -5.82 1.73
C LYS A 251 12.74 -5.65 2.73
N ILE A 252 12.65 -6.26 3.91
CA ILE A 252 13.77 -6.33 4.85
C ILE A 252 14.92 -7.13 4.23
N GLY A 253 14.61 -8.31 3.67
CA GLY A 253 15.61 -9.13 2.98
C GLY A 253 16.33 -8.38 1.85
N ASP A 254 15.58 -7.62 1.04
CA ASP A 254 16.16 -6.76 -0.01
C ASP A 254 17.11 -5.71 0.57
N LEU A 255 16.72 -5.03 1.65
CA LEU A 255 17.58 -4.02 2.30
C LEU A 255 18.86 -4.66 2.84
N ARG A 256 18.75 -5.80 3.54
CA ARG A 256 19.93 -6.54 4.06
C ARG A 256 20.83 -7.03 2.95
N TYR A 257 20.26 -7.51 1.85
CA TYR A 257 21.00 -7.97 0.68
C TYR A 257 21.84 -6.82 0.07
N TYR A 258 21.23 -5.65 -0.12
CA TYR A 258 21.96 -4.47 -0.65
C TYR A 258 23.00 -3.93 0.33
N ASP A 259 22.79 -4.09 1.63
CA ASP A 259 23.77 -3.76 2.68
C ASP A 259 24.91 -4.80 2.78
N GLY A 260 24.85 -5.90 2.00
CA GLY A 260 25.85 -6.97 1.99
C GLY A 260 25.69 -8.00 3.12
N ASP A 261 24.67 -7.87 3.96
CA ASP A 261 24.33 -8.83 5.02
C ASP A 261 23.48 -9.97 4.44
N LEU A 262 24.15 -10.84 3.68
CA LEU A 262 23.52 -11.92 2.93
C LEU A 262 22.89 -12.99 3.84
N GLU A 263 23.45 -13.24 5.03
CA GLU A 263 22.88 -14.21 5.98
C GLU A 263 21.57 -13.71 6.60
N SER A 264 21.51 -12.42 6.98
CA SER A 264 20.25 -11.82 7.40
C SER A 264 19.24 -11.78 6.25
N ALA A 265 19.68 -11.44 5.03
CA ALA A 265 18.81 -11.46 3.86
C ALA A 265 18.19 -12.84 3.63
N LYS A 266 19.00 -13.91 3.69
CA LYS A 266 18.55 -15.29 3.59
C LYS A 266 17.55 -15.66 4.68
N THR A 267 17.81 -15.25 5.92
CA THR A 267 16.87 -15.47 7.03
C THR A 267 15.50 -14.85 6.74
N TYR A 268 15.47 -13.60 6.28
CA TYR A 268 14.22 -12.89 5.97
C TYR A 268 13.50 -13.45 4.74
N TYR A 269 14.22 -13.78 3.66
CA TYR A 269 13.62 -14.42 2.48
C TYR A 269 13.07 -15.81 2.79
N THR A 270 13.76 -16.59 3.62
CA THR A 270 13.28 -17.92 4.04
C THR A 270 11.99 -17.79 4.85
N ARG A 271 11.94 -16.87 5.82
CA ARG A 271 10.71 -16.57 6.57
C ARG A 271 9.56 -16.15 5.64
N ALA A 272 9.84 -15.31 4.64
CA ALA A 272 8.83 -14.88 3.67
C ALA A 272 8.33 -16.03 2.78
N LEU A 273 9.20 -16.99 2.45
CA LEU A 273 8.89 -18.21 1.73
C LEU A 273 8.02 -19.15 2.58
N ASP A 274 8.36 -19.34 3.84
CA ASP A 274 7.63 -20.19 4.78
C ASP A 274 6.18 -19.72 4.95
N VAL A 275 5.97 -18.41 5.16
CA VAL A 275 4.63 -17.81 5.22
C VAL A 275 3.78 -18.12 3.99
N ARG A 276 4.37 -18.10 2.78
CA ARG A 276 3.65 -18.44 1.55
C ARG A 276 3.45 -19.94 1.38
N ARG A 277 4.41 -20.76 1.81
CA ARG A 277 4.31 -22.22 1.77
C ARG A 277 3.14 -22.69 2.62
N ASP A 278 3.06 -22.20 3.86
CA ASP A 278 1.99 -22.54 4.81
C ASP A 278 0.62 -22.15 4.26
N ALA A 279 0.51 -20.95 3.69
CA ALA A 279 -0.74 -20.49 3.08
C ALA A 279 -1.20 -21.34 1.88
N ILE A 280 -0.27 -21.87 1.07
CA ILE A 280 -0.59 -22.78 -0.05
C ILE A 280 -1.01 -24.16 0.46
N MET A 281 -0.42 -24.66 1.54
CA MET A 281 -0.80 -25.94 2.14
C MET A 281 -2.21 -25.89 2.72
N GLU A 282 -2.59 -24.78 3.35
CA GLU A 282 -3.95 -24.58 3.90
C GLU A 282 -5.01 -24.33 2.82
N ARG A 283 -4.63 -23.69 1.70
CA ARG A 283 -5.53 -23.38 0.59
C ARG A 283 -4.95 -23.91 -0.71
N SER A 284 -5.43 -25.08 -1.12
CA SER A 284 -5.00 -25.62 -2.40
C SER A 284 -5.35 -24.67 -3.56
N ASN A 285 -4.30 -24.29 -4.31
CA ASN A 285 -4.36 -23.91 -5.72
C ASN A 285 -4.90 -22.51 -6.10
N VAL A 286 -4.68 -21.47 -5.28
CA VAL A 286 -4.91 -20.08 -5.74
C VAL A 286 -3.76 -19.63 -6.65
N SER A 287 -4.05 -19.38 -7.93
CA SER A 287 -3.01 -19.12 -8.94
C SER A 287 -2.08 -17.94 -8.63
N CYS A 288 -2.58 -16.87 -7.99
CA CYS A 288 -1.75 -15.73 -7.61
C CYS A 288 -0.75 -16.07 -6.49
N GLN A 289 -1.10 -16.96 -5.56
CA GLN A 289 -0.20 -17.40 -4.49
C GLN A 289 0.95 -18.23 -5.05
N ILE A 290 0.71 -19.06 -6.06
CA ILE A 290 1.77 -19.85 -6.71
C ILE A 290 2.82 -18.95 -7.38
N VAL A 291 2.37 -17.89 -8.07
CA VAL A 291 3.31 -16.93 -8.68
C VAL A 291 4.14 -16.22 -7.61
N ASP A 292 3.50 -15.77 -6.54
CA ASP A 292 4.23 -15.13 -5.44
C ASP A 292 5.18 -16.10 -4.71
N PHE A 293 4.79 -17.37 -4.55
CA PHE A 293 5.62 -18.41 -3.94
C PHE A 293 6.87 -18.71 -4.78
N ALA A 294 6.72 -18.80 -6.10
CA ALA A 294 7.86 -18.94 -7.00
C ALA A 294 8.82 -17.74 -6.93
N VAL A 295 8.29 -16.52 -6.76
CA VAL A 295 9.14 -15.34 -6.53
C VAL A 295 9.90 -15.44 -5.20
N SER A 296 9.26 -15.90 -4.12
CA SER A 296 9.95 -16.13 -2.85
C SER A 296 11.05 -17.21 -2.96
N LEU A 297 10.80 -18.31 -3.68
CA LEU A 297 11.82 -19.33 -3.98
C LEU A 297 13.01 -18.72 -4.72
N ALA A 298 12.74 -17.90 -5.74
CA ALA A 298 13.77 -17.23 -6.53
C ALA A 298 14.67 -16.33 -5.67
N LYS A 299 14.09 -15.60 -4.70
CA LYS A 299 14.86 -14.74 -3.79
C LYS A 299 15.77 -15.54 -2.86
N VAL A 300 15.30 -16.66 -2.32
CA VAL A 300 16.13 -17.57 -1.51
C VAL A 300 17.26 -18.18 -2.35
N ALA A 301 16.95 -18.62 -3.57
CA ALA A 301 17.96 -19.15 -4.48
C ALA A 301 19.03 -18.12 -4.87
N ASP A 302 18.62 -16.86 -5.10
CA ASP A 302 19.53 -15.76 -5.46
C ASP A 302 20.50 -15.42 -4.32
N VAL A 303 20.02 -15.37 -3.07
CA VAL A 303 20.90 -15.17 -1.92
C VAL A 303 21.78 -16.39 -1.65
N ASP A 304 21.28 -17.62 -1.84
CA ASP A 304 22.10 -18.83 -1.74
C ASP A 304 23.26 -18.82 -2.74
N ARG A 305 22.98 -18.41 -3.98
CA ARG A 305 24.03 -18.21 -4.99
C ARG A 305 25.04 -17.16 -4.54
N SER A 306 24.57 -16.04 -4.00
CA SER A 306 25.42 -14.96 -3.52
C SER A 306 26.31 -15.39 -2.34
N LEU A 307 25.84 -16.35 -1.53
CA LEU A 307 26.60 -17.01 -0.47
C LEU A 307 27.52 -18.15 -0.97
N GLY A 308 27.51 -18.47 -2.27
CA GLY A 308 28.31 -19.54 -2.87
C GLY A 308 27.66 -20.93 -2.85
N ASN A 309 26.42 -21.05 -2.36
CA ASN A 309 25.67 -22.30 -2.28
C ASN A 309 24.96 -22.62 -3.62
N GLU A 310 25.74 -22.83 -4.69
CA GLU A 310 25.17 -22.97 -6.04
C GLU A 310 24.19 -24.13 -6.20
N ASP A 311 24.48 -25.29 -5.61
CA ASP A 311 23.59 -26.46 -5.71
C ASP A 311 22.22 -26.18 -5.08
N ALA A 312 22.18 -25.40 -3.99
CA ALA A 312 20.94 -24.98 -3.36
C ALA A 312 20.19 -23.96 -4.24
N ALA A 313 20.92 -23.01 -4.82
CA ALA A 313 20.36 -22.01 -5.73
C ALA A 313 19.71 -22.65 -6.97
N ILE A 314 20.42 -23.57 -7.65
CA ILE A 314 19.89 -24.26 -8.84
C ILE A 314 18.63 -25.05 -8.49
N LYS A 315 18.63 -25.78 -7.37
CA LYS A 315 17.44 -26.51 -6.89
C LYS A 315 16.26 -25.56 -6.63
N GLY A 316 16.51 -24.42 -5.99
CA GLY A 316 15.47 -23.43 -5.70
C GLY A 316 14.91 -22.77 -6.97
N PHE A 317 15.75 -22.42 -7.94
CA PHE A 317 15.30 -21.90 -9.23
C PHE A 317 14.51 -22.94 -10.02
N GLN A 318 14.95 -24.20 -10.04
CA GLN A 318 14.25 -25.28 -10.72
C GLN A 318 12.88 -25.54 -10.08
N GLU A 319 12.79 -25.59 -8.75
CA GLU A 319 11.50 -25.73 -8.07
C GLU A 319 10.54 -24.59 -8.44
N ALA A 320 11.04 -23.35 -8.50
CA ALA A 320 10.22 -22.20 -8.91
C ALA A 320 9.69 -22.34 -10.34
N ILE A 321 10.50 -22.85 -11.28
CA ILE A 321 10.09 -23.12 -12.66
C ILE A 321 9.00 -24.19 -12.70
N ASP A 322 9.23 -25.33 -12.07
CA ASP A 322 8.30 -26.47 -12.07
C ASP A 322 6.91 -26.06 -11.53
N ARG A 323 6.89 -25.22 -10.49
CA ARG A 323 5.65 -24.66 -9.91
C ARG A 323 4.92 -23.72 -10.87
N LEU A 324 5.63 -22.90 -11.64
CA LEU A 324 5.04 -21.97 -12.59
C LEU A 324 4.59 -22.67 -13.88
N GLU A 325 5.27 -23.72 -14.32
CA GLU A 325 4.89 -24.50 -15.50
C GLU A 325 3.66 -25.37 -15.25
N SER A 326 3.56 -25.96 -14.05
CA SER A 326 2.39 -26.73 -13.63
C SER A 326 1.15 -25.86 -13.35
N LEU A 327 1.30 -24.53 -13.28
CA LEU A 327 0.20 -23.60 -13.01
C LEU A 327 -0.73 -23.41 -14.22
N LYS A 328 -1.98 -23.87 -14.08
CA LYS A 328 -3.04 -23.63 -15.07
C LYS A 328 -3.73 -22.29 -14.81
N LEU A 329 -3.80 -21.43 -15.84
CA LEU A 329 -4.42 -20.10 -15.78
C LEU A 329 -5.58 -19.99 -16.76
N ASN A 330 -6.68 -19.35 -16.32
CA ASN A 330 -7.86 -19.14 -17.14
C ASN A 330 -7.65 -18.05 -18.19
N SER A 331 -8.50 -18.01 -19.23
CA SER A 331 -8.43 -16.99 -20.30
C SER A 331 -8.60 -15.56 -19.78
N SER A 332 -9.32 -15.37 -18.68
CA SER A 332 -9.58 -14.07 -18.03
C SER A 332 -8.37 -13.42 -17.39
N ASP A 333 -7.30 -14.15 -17.09
CA ASP A 333 -6.23 -13.69 -16.19
C ASP A 333 -5.00 -13.17 -16.96
N ALA A 334 -5.22 -12.23 -17.89
CA ALA A 334 -4.16 -11.71 -18.77
C ALA A 334 -2.96 -11.13 -17.99
N ALA A 335 -3.22 -10.36 -16.92
CA ALA A 335 -2.17 -9.77 -16.10
C ALA A 335 -1.33 -10.83 -15.35
N LEU A 336 -1.99 -11.86 -14.81
CA LEU A 336 -1.31 -12.93 -14.09
C LEU A 336 -0.49 -13.82 -15.04
N LYS A 337 -1.00 -14.06 -16.25
CA LYS A 337 -0.24 -14.74 -17.33
C LYS A 337 1.03 -13.97 -17.68
N GLN A 338 0.91 -12.66 -17.91
CA GLN A 338 2.07 -11.83 -18.22
C GLN A 338 3.09 -11.88 -17.09
N ARG A 339 2.65 -11.76 -15.83
CA ARG A 339 3.52 -11.86 -14.67
C ARG A 339 4.21 -13.22 -14.58
N ARG A 340 3.47 -14.32 -14.78
CA ARG A 340 4.02 -15.69 -14.81
C ARG A 340 5.13 -15.83 -15.85
N LEU A 341 4.89 -15.35 -17.07
CA LEU A 341 5.85 -15.41 -18.17
C LEU A 341 7.12 -14.62 -17.87
N SER A 342 6.99 -13.39 -17.35
CA SER A 342 8.16 -12.59 -16.95
C SER A 342 9.00 -13.28 -15.87
N VAL A 343 8.36 -13.92 -14.89
CA VAL A 343 9.08 -14.65 -13.83
C VAL A 343 9.76 -15.90 -14.40
N LEU A 344 9.07 -16.70 -15.22
CA LEU A 344 9.67 -17.87 -15.90
C LEU A 344 10.88 -17.49 -16.74
N GLN A 345 10.78 -16.41 -17.53
CA GLN A 345 11.89 -15.92 -18.35
C GLN A 345 13.10 -15.55 -17.49
N PHE A 346 12.87 -14.85 -16.37
CA PHE A 346 13.94 -14.53 -15.43
C PHE A 346 14.59 -15.81 -14.87
N LEU A 347 13.81 -16.78 -14.41
CA LEU A 347 14.31 -18.02 -13.81
C LEU A 347 15.12 -18.86 -14.81
N HIS A 348 14.66 -18.99 -16.06
CA HIS A 348 15.41 -19.68 -17.10
C HIS A 348 16.75 -19.03 -17.38
N ASN A 349 16.83 -17.70 -17.39
CA ASN A 349 18.11 -17.00 -17.55
C ASN A 349 19.05 -17.31 -16.38
N GLN A 350 18.55 -17.37 -15.14
CA GLN A 350 19.37 -17.71 -13.97
C GLN A 350 20.01 -19.10 -14.02
N ILE A 351 19.41 -20.05 -14.75
CA ILE A 351 19.97 -21.40 -14.94
C ILE A 351 20.85 -21.46 -16.20
N THR A 352 20.45 -20.78 -17.28
CA THR A 352 21.12 -20.85 -18.58
C THR A 352 22.47 -20.13 -18.59
N ASP A 353 22.60 -19.01 -17.88
CA ASP A 353 23.83 -18.20 -17.82
C ASP A 353 25.08 -19.01 -17.36
N LYS A 354 24.88 -20.21 -16.78
CA LYS A 354 25.97 -21.09 -16.31
C LYS A 354 26.17 -22.37 -17.11
N GLN A 355 25.19 -22.86 -17.89
CA GLN A 355 25.44 -23.97 -18.83
C GLN A 355 26.45 -23.57 -19.91
N SER A 356 26.53 -22.27 -20.24
CA SER A 356 27.56 -21.69 -21.11
C SER A 356 28.93 -21.47 -20.45
N SER A 357 29.06 -21.63 -19.12
CA SER A 357 30.34 -21.44 -18.40
C SER A 357 30.99 -22.74 -17.91
N VAL A 358 30.42 -23.91 -18.25
CA VAL A 358 31.11 -25.19 -18.06
C VAL A 358 32.08 -25.35 -19.25
N PRO A 359 33.41 -25.38 -19.06
CA PRO A 359 34.31 -25.71 -20.16
C PRO A 359 33.99 -27.13 -20.59
N ASN A 360 33.76 -27.34 -21.89
CA ASN A 360 33.80 -28.65 -22.51
C ASN A 360 35.21 -29.25 -22.27
N THR A 361 35.41 -29.93 -21.15
CA THR A 361 36.48 -30.92 -21.01
C THR A 361 35.95 -32.22 -21.61
N SER A 362 35.89 -32.25 -22.93
CA SER A 362 35.82 -33.50 -23.69
C SER A 362 37.23 -34.08 -23.77
N VAL A 363 37.32 -35.30 -23.23
CA VAL A 363 38.46 -36.22 -23.16
C VAL A 363 39.21 -36.38 -24.47
#